data_AF-A0AA39Y8A0-F1
#
_entry.id   AF-A0AA39Y8A0-F1
#
_cell.length_a   1.000
_cell.length_b   1.000
_cell.length_c   1.000
_cell.angle_alpha   90.00
_cell.angle_beta   90.00
_cell.angle_gamma   90.00
#
_symmetry.space_group_name_H-M   'P 1'
#
loop_
_entity.id
_entity.type
_entity.pdbx_description
1 polymer ?
#
loop_
_entity_poly.entity_id
_entity_poly.type
_entity_poly.pdbx_seq_one_letter_code
_entity_poly.pdbx_strand_id
1 'polypeptide(L)'
;MVRGKGNGLIILLHGGPGTGKTLTAESVAEIAKKPLYRVTCGDIGTEPREVEKYLQKVFHLGKIWDCVVLLDEADVFLEQRTLSDLSRNALVSVFLRTLEYYDGILILTSNRVGTFDEAFKSRIQLALHYPNLDLAQRKQIWKNFTHRLDSLEEVVDTDAILASINKLAKYEMNGRQIRNAITTARQLALFKKETLTTKHLEHSIRVSGKFDQYLEEVHDQIKDDEMARQSGFR
;
A
#
# COMPACT_ATOMS: atom_id res chain seq x y z
N MET A 1 24.68 26.30 -15.01
CA MET A 1 23.66 25.50 -14.32
C MET A 1 22.46 25.35 -15.24
N VAL A 2 21.98 24.13 -15.47
CA VAL A 2 20.80 23.88 -16.31
C VAL A 2 19.54 24.28 -15.52
N ARG A 3 18.73 25.20 -16.05
CA ARG A 3 17.46 25.62 -15.44
C ARG A 3 16.51 24.42 -15.33
N GLY A 4 15.91 24.17 -14.17
CA GLY A 4 14.82 23.20 -13.98
C GLY A 4 15.20 21.81 -13.48
N LYS A 5 16.48 21.52 -13.15
CA LYS A 5 16.85 20.25 -12.50
C LYS A 5 16.70 20.36 -10.97
N GLY A 6 15.96 19.43 -10.37
CA GLY A 6 16.01 19.17 -8.91
C GLY A 6 15.07 19.99 -8.01
N ASN A 7 14.06 20.68 -8.56
CA ASN A 7 13.09 21.45 -7.75
C ASN A 7 11.88 20.62 -7.28
N GLY A 8 11.74 19.37 -7.72
CA GLY A 8 10.65 18.50 -7.28
C GLY A 8 10.90 17.87 -5.91
N LEU A 9 9.84 17.72 -5.12
CA LEU A 9 9.83 16.93 -3.88
C LEU A 9 9.32 15.52 -4.21
N ILE A 10 10.22 14.53 -4.20
CA ILE A 10 9.92 13.12 -4.44
C ILE A 10 10.02 12.36 -3.12
N ILE A 11 8.89 11.76 -2.72
CA ILE A 11 8.74 11.00 -1.48
C ILE A 11 8.45 9.54 -1.84
N LEU A 12 9.19 8.60 -1.25
CA LEU A 12 8.91 7.17 -1.34
C LEU A 12 8.31 6.68 -0.02
N LEU A 13 7.10 6.14 -0.08
CA LEU A 13 6.45 5.43 1.03
C LEU A 13 6.56 3.93 0.74
N HIS A 14 7.27 3.18 1.57
CA HIS A 14 7.49 1.75 1.33
C HIS A 14 7.23 0.90 2.57
N GLY A 15 6.74 -0.32 2.39
CA GLY A 15 6.39 -1.22 3.50
C GLY A 15 5.27 -2.19 3.12
N GLY A 16 4.84 -3.03 4.06
CA GLY A 16 3.80 -4.04 3.79
C GLY A 16 2.45 -3.45 3.32
N PRO A 17 1.58 -4.26 2.71
CA PRO A 17 0.25 -3.81 2.29
C PRO A 17 -0.61 -3.39 3.49
N GLY A 18 -1.49 -2.41 3.31
CA GLY A 18 -2.46 -2.00 4.34
C GLY A 18 -1.86 -1.24 5.55
N THR A 19 -0.64 -0.74 5.45
CA THR A 19 0.03 0.05 6.51
C THR A 19 -0.24 1.55 6.45
N GLY A 20 -1.04 2.03 5.49
CA GLY A 20 -1.47 3.44 5.42
C GLY A 20 -0.65 4.34 4.50
N LYS A 21 0.18 3.77 3.60
CA LYS A 21 0.96 4.53 2.59
C LYS A 21 0.08 5.46 1.74
N THR A 22 -0.93 4.90 1.06
CA THR A 22 -1.87 5.67 0.23
C THR A 22 -2.66 6.71 1.03
N LEU A 23 -3.10 6.36 2.25
CA LEU A 23 -3.77 7.30 3.16
C LEU A 23 -2.86 8.47 3.56
N THR A 24 -1.55 8.22 3.72
CA THR A 24 -0.58 9.28 4.00
C THR A 24 -0.48 10.24 2.80
N ALA A 25 -0.46 9.72 1.58
CA ALA A 25 -0.44 10.56 0.38
C ALA A 25 -1.69 11.46 0.27
N GLU A 26 -2.87 10.90 0.56
CA GLU A 26 -4.12 11.66 0.66
C GLU A 26 -4.03 12.77 1.72
N SER A 27 -3.51 12.44 2.91
CA SER A 27 -3.33 13.40 4.00
C SER A 27 -2.33 14.51 3.66
N VAL A 28 -1.23 14.17 2.97
CA VAL A 28 -0.24 15.15 2.50
C VAL A 28 -0.87 16.12 1.51
N ALA A 29 -1.66 15.63 0.56
CA ALA A 29 -2.37 16.47 -0.42
C ALA A 29 -3.37 17.40 0.27
N GLU A 30 -4.14 16.88 1.23
CA GLU A 30 -5.09 17.66 2.03
C GLU A 30 -4.38 18.78 2.83
N ILE A 31 -3.32 18.46 3.56
CA ILE A 31 -2.54 19.44 4.33
C ILE A 31 -1.89 20.49 3.42
N ALA A 32 -1.37 20.07 2.27
CA ALA A 32 -0.82 20.96 1.25
C ALA A 32 -1.89 21.81 0.54
N LYS A 33 -3.18 21.53 0.77
CA LYS A 33 -4.32 22.13 0.06
C LYS A 33 -4.21 22.01 -1.46
N LYS A 34 -3.71 20.86 -1.92
CA LYS A 34 -3.53 20.54 -3.33
C LYS A 34 -4.37 19.32 -3.70
N PRO A 35 -4.89 19.23 -4.94
CA PRO A 35 -5.53 18.01 -5.40
C PRO A 35 -4.56 16.82 -5.33
N LEU A 36 -5.08 15.61 -5.18
CA LEU A 36 -4.31 14.39 -5.34
C LEU A 36 -4.57 13.79 -6.72
N TYR A 37 -3.56 13.77 -7.59
CA TYR A 37 -3.63 13.07 -8.86
C TYR A 37 -3.04 11.67 -8.71
N ARG A 38 -3.91 10.69 -8.50
CA ARG A 38 -3.53 9.29 -8.33
C ARG A 38 -3.44 8.58 -9.68
N VAL A 39 -2.35 7.84 -9.86
CA VAL A 39 -2.05 7.01 -11.02
C VAL A 39 -1.58 5.66 -10.51
N THR A 40 -2.19 4.58 -10.97
CA THR A 40 -1.76 3.22 -10.61
C THR A 40 -0.74 2.75 -11.63
N CYS A 41 0.39 2.20 -11.19
CA CYS A 41 1.44 1.75 -12.10
C CYS A 41 1.00 0.62 -13.05
N GLY A 42 -0.06 -0.13 -12.70
CA GLY A 42 -0.71 -1.09 -13.61
C GLY A 42 -1.33 -0.45 -14.86
N ASP A 43 -1.67 0.84 -14.82
CA ASP A 43 -2.31 1.56 -15.93
C ASP A 43 -1.29 2.10 -16.96
N ILE A 44 0.01 2.03 -16.67
CA ILE A 44 1.08 2.69 -17.42
C ILE A 44 1.58 1.82 -18.59
N GLY A 45 1.32 0.51 -18.56
CA GLY A 45 1.81 -0.46 -19.54
C GLY A 45 3.23 -0.97 -19.23
N THR A 46 3.75 -1.83 -20.10
CA THR A 46 5.05 -2.52 -19.91
C THR A 46 6.10 -2.18 -20.96
N GLU A 47 5.73 -1.39 -21.98
CA GLU A 47 6.64 -0.98 -23.06
C GLU A 47 7.33 0.35 -22.71
N PRO A 48 8.68 0.43 -22.66
CA PRO A 48 9.41 1.61 -22.22
C PRO A 48 9.00 2.93 -22.90
N ARG A 49 8.72 2.91 -24.21
CA ARG A 49 8.31 4.13 -24.95
C ARG A 49 6.93 4.62 -24.57
N GLU A 50 6.01 3.71 -24.26
CA GLU A 50 4.64 4.06 -23.84
C GLU A 50 4.65 4.59 -22.41
N VAL A 51 5.39 3.92 -21.53
CA VAL A 51 5.64 4.36 -20.16
C VAL A 51 6.23 5.77 -20.12
N GLU A 52 7.25 6.06 -20.94
CA GLU A 52 7.86 7.39 -21.00
C GLU A 52 6.83 8.47 -21.38
N LYS A 53 6.08 8.24 -22.47
CA LYS A 53 5.07 9.20 -22.94
C LYS A 53 3.97 9.41 -21.89
N TYR A 54 3.53 8.33 -21.25
CA TYR A 54 2.51 8.38 -20.23
C TYR A 54 2.96 9.17 -19.00
N LEU A 55 4.15 8.87 -18.46
CA LEU A 55 4.70 9.58 -17.31
C LEU A 55 4.95 11.06 -17.61
N GLN A 56 5.46 11.39 -18.80
CA GLN A 56 5.61 12.78 -19.24
C GLN A 56 4.27 13.52 -19.22
N LYS A 57 3.19 12.88 -19.71
CA LYS A 57 1.84 13.45 -19.67
C LYS A 57 1.35 13.62 -18.23
N VAL A 58 1.49 12.60 -17.37
CA VAL A 58 1.09 12.66 -15.96
C VAL A 58 1.79 13.80 -15.24
N PHE A 59 3.11 13.92 -15.41
CA PHE A 59 3.92 14.94 -14.77
C PHE A 59 3.62 16.34 -15.30
N HIS A 60 3.35 16.47 -16.59
CA HIS A 60 2.90 17.72 -17.18
C HIS A 60 1.55 18.17 -16.62
N LEU A 61 0.58 17.25 -16.52
CA LEU A 61 -0.73 17.51 -15.90
C LEU A 61 -0.58 17.86 -14.41
N GLY A 62 0.27 17.13 -13.69
CA GLY A 62 0.55 17.37 -12.27
C GLY A 62 1.05 18.79 -12.01
N LYS A 63 1.92 19.28 -12.90
CA LYS A 63 2.41 20.67 -12.88
C LYS A 63 1.33 21.69 -13.24
N ILE A 64 0.53 21.43 -14.29
CA ILE A 64 -0.54 22.36 -14.71
C ILE A 64 -1.62 22.50 -13.63
N TRP A 65 -1.98 21.40 -12.98
CA TRP A 65 -3.01 21.39 -11.93
C TRP A 65 -2.48 21.79 -10.55
N ASP A 66 -1.17 22.05 -10.43
CA ASP A 66 -0.49 22.29 -9.17
C ASP A 66 -0.89 21.28 -8.07
N CYS A 67 -0.77 19.99 -8.40
CA CYS A 67 -1.27 18.91 -7.56
C CYS A 67 -0.15 18.05 -6.94
N VAL A 68 -0.51 17.22 -5.97
CA VAL A 68 0.34 16.11 -5.52
C VAL A 68 0.10 14.94 -6.47
N VAL A 69 1.14 14.49 -7.17
CA VAL A 69 1.07 13.29 -7.99
C VAL A 69 1.38 12.08 -7.12
N LEU A 70 0.52 11.06 -7.16
CA LEU A 70 0.73 9.78 -6.50
C LEU A 70 0.87 8.69 -7.55
N LEU A 71 2.06 8.08 -7.62
CA LEU A 71 2.27 6.82 -8.34
C LEU A 71 2.16 5.67 -7.35
N ASP A 72 1.01 4.99 -7.38
CA ASP A 72 0.71 3.90 -6.47
C ASP A 72 1.22 2.57 -7.04
N GLU A 73 1.82 1.74 -6.19
CA GLU A 73 2.37 0.42 -6.52
C GLU A 73 3.49 0.47 -7.57
N ALA A 74 4.44 1.40 -7.39
CA ALA A 74 5.58 1.62 -8.28
C ALA A 74 6.67 0.53 -8.21
N ASP A 75 6.33 -0.66 -7.70
CA ASP A 75 7.26 -1.76 -7.42
C ASP A 75 8.06 -2.17 -8.67
N VAL A 76 7.41 -2.24 -9.84
CA VAL A 76 8.05 -2.62 -11.11
C VAL A 76 9.13 -1.62 -11.56
N PHE A 77 8.97 -0.34 -11.23
CA PHE A 77 9.90 0.71 -11.63
C PHE A 77 11.03 0.91 -10.63
N LEU A 78 10.81 0.54 -9.37
CA LEU A 78 11.79 0.73 -8.30
C LEU A 78 12.72 -0.47 -8.11
N GLU A 79 12.40 -1.62 -8.71
CA GLU A 79 13.15 -2.86 -8.56
C GLU A 79 14.60 -2.75 -9.07
N GLN A 80 15.52 -3.43 -8.40
CA GLN A 80 16.93 -3.51 -8.79
C GLN A 80 17.10 -4.05 -10.22
N ARG A 81 17.96 -3.41 -11.02
CA ARG A 81 18.31 -3.89 -12.36
C ARG A 81 19.07 -5.21 -12.33
N THR A 82 18.80 -6.10 -13.28
CA THR A 82 19.45 -7.43 -13.40
C THR A 82 20.02 -7.63 -14.80
N LEU A 83 21.10 -8.42 -14.95
CA LEU A 83 21.71 -8.66 -16.26
C LEU A 83 20.80 -9.42 -17.23
N SER A 84 19.84 -10.19 -16.70
CA SER A 84 18.94 -11.06 -17.47
C SER A 84 17.70 -10.36 -18.02
N ASP A 85 17.31 -9.20 -17.46
CA ASP A 85 16.05 -8.54 -17.80
C ASP A 85 16.28 -7.13 -18.40
N LEU A 86 16.64 -7.11 -19.68
CA LEU A 86 16.90 -5.87 -20.42
C LEU A 86 15.66 -4.98 -20.55
N SER A 87 14.48 -5.58 -20.72
CA SER A 87 13.21 -4.84 -20.86
C SER A 87 12.84 -4.11 -19.57
N ARG A 88 12.95 -4.79 -18.42
CA ARG A 88 12.73 -4.14 -17.13
C ARG A 88 13.77 -3.08 -16.83
N ASN A 89 15.05 -3.35 -17.14
CA ASN A 89 16.10 -2.35 -16.97
C ASN A 89 15.84 -1.08 -17.78
N ALA A 90 15.27 -1.23 -18.98
CA ALA A 90 14.84 -0.09 -19.79
C ALA A 90 13.72 0.70 -19.12
N LEU A 91 12.71 0.03 -18.53
CA LEU A 91 11.65 0.68 -17.75
C LEU A 91 12.21 1.46 -16.55
N VAL A 92 13.07 0.84 -15.75
CA VAL A 92 13.73 1.49 -14.60
C VAL A 92 14.52 2.72 -15.06
N SER A 93 15.24 2.61 -16.18
CA SER A 93 16.03 3.71 -16.74
C SER A 93 15.17 4.87 -17.24
N VAL A 94 14.06 4.58 -17.92
CA VAL A 94 13.06 5.58 -18.35
C VAL A 94 12.46 6.27 -17.13
N PHE A 95 12.10 5.50 -16.10
CA PHE A 95 11.51 6.05 -14.89
C PHE A 95 12.48 7.01 -14.17
N LEU A 96 13.72 6.58 -13.92
CA LEU A 96 14.78 7.41 -13.34
C LEU A 96 15.03 8.71 -14.11
N ARG A 97 15.05 8.64 -15.46
CA ARG A 97 15.19 9.82 -16.32
C ARG A 97 14.00 10.77 -16.15
N THR A 98 12.79 10.24 -16.09
CA THR A 98 11.58 11.08 -15.98
C THR A 98 11.52 11.77 -14.62
N LEU A 99 11.96 11.12 -13.54
CA LEU A 99 12.06 11.71 -12.20
C LEU A 99 13.02 12.91 -12.13
N GLU A 100 14.12 12.91 -12.89
CA GLU A 100 15.11 14.02 -12.87
C GLU A 100 14.53 15.37 -13.29
N TYR A 101 13.53 15.35 -14.16
CA TYR A 101 12.93 16.55 -14.75
C TYR A 101 11.60 16.92 -14.10
N TYR A 102 11.13 16.16 -13.12
CA TYR A 102 9.87 16.46 -12.45
C TYR A 102 10.01 17.68 -11.54
N ASP A 103 9.04 18.57 -11.65
CA ASP A 103 8.98 19.86 -10.95
C ASP A 103 7.60 19.97 -10.31
N GLY A 104 7.49 19.50 -9.06
CA GLY A 104 6.24 19.36 -8.31
C GLY A 104 6.39 18.43 -7.10
N ILE A 105 5.27 18.04 -6.48
CA ILE A 105 5.24 17.04 -5.40
C ILE A 105 4.87 15.69 -6.00
N LEU A 106 5.73 14.68 -5.80
CA LEU A 106 5.54 13.31 -6.26
C LEU A 106 5.66 12.36 -5.06
N ILE A 107 4.65 11.51 -4.89
CA ILE A 107 4.65 10.46 -3.89
C ILE A 107 4.63 9.12 -4.63
N LEU A 108 5.56 8.25 -4.29
CA LEU A 108 5.66 6.88 -4.78
C LEU A 108 5.27 5.94 -3.65
N THR A 109 4.45 4.93 -3.92
CA THR A 109 4.24 3.84 -2.96
C THR A 109 4.87 2.54 -3.48
N SER A 110 5.38 1.74 -2.56
CA SER A 110 5.92 0.41 -2.86
C SER A 110 5.55 -0.58 -1.75
N ASN A 111 5.18 -1.80 -2.15
CA ASN A 111 4.94 -2.89 -1.21
C ASN A 111 6.19 -3.74 -0.96
N ARG A 112 7.24 -3.56 -1.77
CA ARG A 112 8.48 -4.33 -1.66
C ARG A 112 9.43 -3.69 -0.66
N VAL A 113 9.87 -4.49 0.32
CA VAL A 113 10.87 -4.10 1.31
C VAL A 113 12.19 -4.78 0.92
N GLY A 114 13.18 -3.99 0.47
CA GLY A 114 14.58 -4.44 0.46
C GLY A 114 15.30 -4.64 -0.87
N THR A 115 14.72 -4.31 -2.03
CA THR A 115 15.38 -4.52 -3.34
C THR A 115 15.20 -3.34 -4.31
N PHE A 116 15.51 -2.13 -3.85
CA PHE A 116 15.47 -0.95 -4.71
C PHE A 116 16.76 -0.74 -5.48
N ASP A 117 16.66 -0.27 -6.73
CA ASP A 117 17.84 0.18 -7.48
C ASP A 117 18.50 1.37 -6.75
N GLU A 118 19.80 1.28 -6.49
CA GLU A 118 20.51 2.32 -5.74
C GLU A 118 20.47 3.69 -6.42
N ALA A 119 20.24 3.75 -7.74
CA ALA A 119 20.10 5.01 -8.46
C ALA A 119 18.92 5.86 -7.96
N PHE A 120 17.90 5.26 -7.34
CA PHE A 120 16.78 5.98 -6.74
C PHE A 120 17.17 6.81 -5.53
N LYS A 121 18.20 6.40 -4.76
CA LYS A 121 18.68 7.14 -3.57
C LYS A 121 19.07 8.58 -3.90
N SER A 122 19.56 8.83 -5.12
CA SER A 122 19.96 10.17 -5.58
C SER A 122 18.81 11.06 -6.07
N ARG A 123 17.61 10.48 -6.26
CA ARG A 123 16.42 11.17 -6.81
C ARG A 123 15.27 11.30 -5.81
N ILE A 124 15.29 10.51 -4.74
CA ILE A 124 14.29 10.55 -3.67
C ILE A 124 14.81 11.44 -2.53
N GLN A 125 14.06 12.48 -2.19
CA GLN A 125 14.40 13.39 -1.10
C GLN A 125 14.00 12.82 0.27
N LEU A 126 12.92 12.03 0.32
CA LEU A 126 12.45 11.40 1.55
C LEU A 126 11.96 9.98 1.28
N ALA A 127 12.51 9.00 1.99
CA ALA A 127 12.03 7.62 1.99
C ALA A 127 11.52 7.27 3.40
N LEU A 128 10.23 6.91 3.50
CA LEU A 128 9.58 6.54 4.75
C LEU A 128 9.24 5.05 4.73
N HIS A 129 9.79 4.33 5.70
CA HIS A 129 9.48 2.92 5.92
C HIS A 129 8.26 2.75 6.83
N TYR A 130 7.31 1.95 6.38
CA TYR A 130 6.09 1.56 7.09
C TYR A 130 6.23 0.11 7.58
N PRO A 131 6.69 -0.11 8.81
CA PRO A 131 6.74 -1.44 9.38
C PRO A 131 5.32 -2.01 9.57
N ASN A 132 5.25 -3.29 9.91
CA ASN A 132 4.00 -3.90 10.36
C ASN A 132 3.45 -3.16 11.58
N LEU A 133 2.12 -3.08 11.66
CA LEU A 133 1.44 -2.35 12.72
C LEU A 133 1.70 -3.00 14.07
N ASP A 134 2.08 -2.22 15.08
CA ASP A 134 2.16 -2.68 16.45
C ASP A 134 0.77 -2.80 17.11
N LEU A 135 0.74 -3.37 18.32
CA LEU A 135 -0.49 -3.56 19.07
C LEU A 135 -1.23 -2.23 19.35
N ALA A 136 -0.51 -1.15 19.68
CA ALA A 136 -1.10 0.14 19.98
C ALA A 136 -1.71 0.79 18.73
N GLN A 137 -1.01 0.73 17.60
CA GLN A 137 -1.47 1.18 16.30
C GLN A 137 -2.73 0.40 15.85
N ARG A 138 -2.73 -0.93 16.00
CA ARG A 138 -3.92 -1.75 15.71
C ARG A 138 -5.10 -1.37 16.59
N LYS A 139 -4.90 -1.14 17.90
CA LYS A 139 -5.96 -0.64 18.79
C LYS A 139 -6.53 0.68 18.30
N GLN A 140 -5.67 1.62 17.88
CA GLN A 140 -6.12 2.92 17.39
C GLN A 140 -6.92 2.79 16.10
N ILE A 141 -6.49 1.92 15.17
CA ILE A 141 -7.22 1.66 13.92
C ILE A 141 -8.59 1.05 14.20
N TRP A 142 -8.67 0.07 15.12
CA TRP A 142 -9.96 -0.49 15.58
C TRP A 142 -10.88 0.59 16.15
N LYS A 143 -10.38 1.46 17.04
CA LYS A 143 -11.14 2.58 17.59
C LYS A 143 -11.67 3.49 16.49
N ASN A 144 -10.78 3.93 15.59
CA ASN A 144 -11.13 4.85 14.51
C ASN A 144 -12.22 4.27 13.60
N PHE A 145 -12.15 2.99 13.23
CA PHE A 145 -13.20 2.37 12.42
C PHE A 145 -14.48 2.12 13.21
N THR A 146 -14.39 1.81 14.49
CA THR A 146 -15.55 1.60 15.36
C THR A 146 -16.34 2.90 15.54
N HIS A 147 -15.68 4.02 15.80
CA HIS A 147 -16.34 5.34 15.88
C HIS A 147 -17.00 5.77 14.56
N ARG A 148 -16.49 5.32 13.42
CA ARG A 148 -17.12 5.56 12.12
C ARG A 148 -18.41 4.75 11.91
N LEU A 149 -18.69 3.77 12.76
CA LEU A 149 -19.97 3.06 12.74
C LEU A 149 -21.08 3.89 13.39
N ASP A 150 -20.74 4.79 14.33
CA ASP A 150 -21.72 5.66 15.00
C ASP A 150 -22.43 6.61 14.04
N SER A 151 -21.80 6.93 12.89
CA SER A 151 -22.40 7.76 11.84
C SER A 151 -23.32 6.98 10.90
N LEU A 152 -23.56 5.68 11.13
CA LEU A 152 -24.43 4.85 10.30
C LEU A 152 -25.78 4.69 10.99
N GLU A 153 -26.87 4.68 10.22
CA GLU A 153 -28.24 4.46 10.72
C GLU A 153 -28.52 2.98 11.14
N GLU A 154 -27.47 2.20 11.38
CA GLU A 154 -27.56 0.76 11.68
C GLU A 154 -27.55 0.51 13.20
N VAL A 155 -28.22 -0.55 13.65
CA VAL A 155 -28.17 -0.97 15.06
C VAL A 155 -26.81 -1.62 15.35
N VAL A 156 -25.88 -0.82 15.86
CA VAL A 156 -24.52 -1.24 16.24
C VAL A 156 -24.32 -1.02 17.73
N ASP A 157 -23.81 -2.04 18.42
CA ASP A 157 -23.38 -1.91 19.82
C ASP A 157 -21.90 -1.49 19.86
N THR A 158 -21.66 -0.20 19.59
CA THR A 158 -20.31 0.37 19.52
C THR A 158 -19.59 0.23 20.87
N ASP A 159 -20.28 0.45 21.98
CA ASP A 159 -19.70 0.36 23.33
C ASP A 159 -19.16 -1.05 23.63
N ALA A 160 -19.92 -2.10 23.29
CA ALA A 160 -19.45 -3.48 23.47
C ALA A 160 -18.23 -3.80 22.58
N ILE A 161 -18.18 -3.26 21.36
CA ILE A 161 -17.03 -3.43 20.46
C ILE A 161 -15.81 -2.69 21.02
N LEU A 162 -15.97 -1.45 21.49
CA LEU A 162 -14.92 -0.65 22.11
C LEU A 162 -14.33 -1.35 23.34
N ALA A 163 -15.17 -1.94 24.19
CA ALA A 163 -14.75 -2.75 25.34
C ALA A 163 -13.90 -3.98 24.92
N SER A 164 -14.13 -4.49 23.71
CA SER A 164 -13.46 -5.67 23.17
C SER A 164 -12.18 -5.36 22.38
N ILE A 165 -11.81 -4.08 22.18
CA ILE A 165 -10.66 -3.68 21.33
C ILE A 165 -9.34 -4.30 21.76
N ASN A 166 -9.11 -4.45 23.07
CA ASN A 166 -7.89 -5.07 23.58
C ASN A 166 -7.75 -6.53 23.13
N LYS A 167 -8.87 -7.24 22.93
CA LYS A 167 -8.89 -8.60 22.38
C LYS A 167 -8.72 -8.57 20.87
N LEU A 168 -9.49 -7.73 20.16
CA LEU A 168 -9.46 -7.62 18.70
C LEU A 168 -8.10 -7.16 18.16
N ALA A 169 -7.38 -6.29 18.87
CA ALA A 169 -6.07 -5.83 18.43
C ALA A 169 -4.95 -6.88 18.58
N LYS A 170 -5.19 -7.99 19.28
CA LYS A 170 -4.21 -9.10 19.38
C LYS A 170 -4.07 -9.86 18.06
N TYR A 171 -5.09 -9.85 17.20
CA TYR A 171 -4.97 -10.39 15.85
C TYR A 171 -4.00 -9.50 15.04
N GLU A 172 -2.96 -10.12 14.47
CA GLU A 172 -1.92 -9.45 13.69
C GLU A 172 -2.42 -9.11 12.30
N MET A 173 -3.26 -8.07 12.23
CA MET A 173 -3.93 -7.65 11.01
C MET A 173 -3.44 -6.25 10.59
N ASN A 174 -3.29 -6.05 9.28
CA ASN A 174 -3.08 -4.73 8.71
C ASN A 174 -4.40 -3.92 8.67
N GLY A 175 -4.33 -2.62 8.38
CA GLY A 175 -5.50 -1.74 8.39
C GLY A 175 -6.58 -2.13 7.37
N ARG A 176 -6.19 -2.74 6.22
CA ARG A 176 -7.12 -3.24 5.20
C ARG A 176 -7.87 -4.46 5.72
N GLN A 177 -7.18 -5.41 6.34
CA GLN A 177 -7.77 -6.60 6.94
C GLN A 177 -8.75 -6.21 8.07
N ILE A 178 -8.40 -5.25 8.94
CA ILE A 178 -9.29 -4.77 10.00
C ILE A 178 -10.58 -4.18 9.40
N ARG A 179 -10.46 -3.31 8.38
CA ARG A 179 -11.61 -2.73 7.67
C ARG A 179 -12.50 -3.82 7.05
N ASN A 180 -11.89 -4.81 6.41
CA ASN A 180 -12.62 -5.92 5.79
C ASN A 180 -13.36 -6.76 6.83
N ALA A 181 -12.74 -7.05 7.98
CA ALA A 181 -13.39 -7.79 9.06
C ALA A 181 -14.62 -7.04 9.61
N ILE A 182 -14.53 -5.72 9.80
CA ILE A 182 -15.67 -4.89 10.21
C ILE A 182 -16.77 -4.93 9.16
N THR A 183 -16.41 -4.75 7.88
CA THR A 183 -17.37 -4.71 6.78
C THR A 183 -18.12 -6.05 6.66
N THR A 184 -17.39 -7.17 6.66
CA THR A 184 -17.97 -8.51 6.58
C THR A 184 -18.84 -8.84 7.79
N ALA A 185 -18.38 -8.51 9.00
CA ALA A 185 -19.17 -8.70 10.22
C ALA A 185 -20.47 -7.91 10.19
N ARG A 186 -20.43 -6.67 9.70
CA ARG A 186 -21.60 -5.81 9.53
C ARG A 186 -22.60 -6.42 8.54
N GLN A 187 -22.12 -6.84 7.36
CA GLN A 187 -22.98 -7.49 6.36
C GLN A 187 -23.62 -8.77 6.90
N LEU A 188 -22.89 -9.55 7.70
CA LEU A 188 -23.44 -10.76 8.34
C LEU A 188 -24.54 -10.42 9.35
N ALA A 189 -24.34 -9.40 10.18
CA ALA A 189 -25.35 -8.96 11.16
C ALA A 189 -26.61 -8.44 10.46
N LEU A 190 -26.45 -7.63 9.41
CA LEU A 190 -27.55 -7.14 8.58
C LEU A 190 -28.33 -8.28 7.92
N PHE A 191 -27.63 -9.25 7.33
CA PHE A 191 -28.25 -10.42 6.72
C PHE A 191 -29.07 -11.24 7.73
N LYS A 192 -28.57 -11.36 8.97
CA LYS A 192 -29.27 -12.03 10.07
C LYS A 192 -30.35 -11.18 10.75
N LYS A 193 -30.44 -9.88 10.42
CA LYS A 193 -31.30 -8.89 11.10
C LYS A 193 -31.01 -8.78 12.60
N GLU A 194 -29.73 -8.87 12.96
CA GLU A 194 -29.24 -8.77 14.34
C GLU A 194 -28.36 -7.53 14.50
N THR A 195 -28.20 -7.07 15.74
CA THR A 195 -27.26 -6.01 16.11
C THR A 195 -25.83 -6.48 15.85
N LEU A 196 -25.00 -5.61 15.27
CA LEU A 196 -23.57 -5.89 15.11
C LEU A 196 -22.91 -5.97 16.50
N THR A 197 -22.24 -7.09 16.75
CA THR A 197 -21.58 -7.38 18.04
C THR A 197 -20.18 -7.93 17.81
N THR A 198 -19.36 -7.95 18.88
CA THR A 198 -18.01 -8.54 18.85
C THR A 198 -17.98 -9.97 18.32
N LYS A 199 -19.05 -10.77 18.53
CA LYS A 199 -19.14 -12.14 18.01
C LYS A 199 -19.08 -12.20 16.49
N HIS A 200 -19.71 -11.25 15.80
CA HIS A 200 -19.66 -11.15 14.35
C HIS A 200 -18.26 -10.80 13.85
N LEU A 201 -17.56 -9.89 14.54
CA LEU A 201 -16.17 -9.52 14.24
C LEU A 201 -15.24 -10.73 14.41
N GLU A 202 -15.31 -11.43 15.53
CA GLU A 202 -14.51 -12.63 15.78
C GLU A 202 -14.81 -13.76 14.79
N HIS A 203 -16.07 -13.90 14.37
CA HIS A 203 -16.43 -14.83 13.31
C HIS A 203 -15.81 -14.43 11.97
N SER A 204 -15.91 -13.16 11.58
CA SER A 204 -15.31 -12.66 10.34
C SER A 204 -13.80 -12.83 10.34
N ILE A 205 -13.11 -12.47 11.42
CA ILE A 205 -11.65 -12.61 11.53
C ILE A 205 -11.25 -14.07 11.37
N ARG A 206 -11.96 -15.00 12.03
CA ARG A 206 -11.68 -16.43 11.94
C ARG A 206 -11.89 -16.98 10.53
N VAL A 207 -12.96 -16.59 9.86
CA VAL A 207 -13.25 -17.06 8.50
C VAL A 207 -12.22 -16.53 7.51
N SER A 208 -11.87 -15.24 7.58
CA SER A 208 -10.81 -14.66 6.75
C SER A 208 -9.45 -15.28 7.03
N GLY A 209 -9.12 -15.52 8.31
CA GLY A 209 -7.86 -16.12 8.71
C GLY A 209 -7.64 -17.55 8.21
N LYS A 210 -8.70 -18.32 7.90
CA LYS A 210 -8.55 -19.65 7.28
C LYS A 210 -7.88 -19.60 5.92
N PHE A 211 -8.15 -18.55 5.14
CA PHE A 211 -7.52 -18.38 3.83
C PHE A 211 -6.05 -17.96 3.97
N ASP A 212 -5.74 -17.06 4.92
CA ASP A 212 -4.38 -16.65 5.21
C ASP A 212 -3.54 -17.86 5.68
N GLN A 213 -4.09 -18.70 6.58
CA GLN A 213 -3.46 -19.95 7.03
C GLN A 213 -3.20 -20.92 5.88
N TYR A 214 -4.18 -21.10 4.98
CA TYR A 214 -4.00 -21.92 3.78
C TYR A 214 -2.87 -21.42 2.88
N LEU A 215 -2.74 -20.10 2.70
CA LEU A 215 -1.65 -19.53 1.90
C LEU A 215 -0.27 -19.73 2.56
N GLU A 216 -0.18 -19.58 3.89
CA GLU A 216 1.04 -19.87 4.64
C GLU A 216 1.46 -21.34 4.49
N GLU A 217 0.51 -22.27 4.66
CA GLU A 217 0.75 -23.71 4.47
C GLU A 217 1.27 -24.04 3.07
N VAL A 218 0.68 -23.44 2.02
CA VAL A 218 1.13 -23.64 0.63
C VAL A 218 2.51 -23.03 0.39
N HIS A 219 2.78 -21.83 0.91
CA HIS A 219 4.08 -21.17 0.76
C HIS A 219 5.21 -21.95 1.44
N ASP A 220 4.97 -22.50 2.63
CA ASP A 220 5.95 -23.30 3.35
C ASP A 220 6.20 -24.64 2.65
N GLN A 221 5.16 -25.29 2.10
CA GLN A 221 5.32 -26.49 1.26
C GLN A 221 6.18 -26.22 0.01
N ILE A 222 5.99 -25.08 -0.67
CA ILE A 222 6.80 -24.71 -1.84
C ILE A 222 8.26 -24.49 -1.46
N LYS A 223 8.52 -23.81 -0.33
CA LYS A 223 9.90 -23.59 0.17
C LYS A 223 10.57 -24.91 0.53
N ASP A 224 9.86 -25.80 1.20
CA ASP A 224 10.39 -27.12 1.58
C ASP A 224 10.70 -27.97 0.34
N ASP A 225 9.83 -27.95 -0.67
CA ASP A 225 10.06 -28.61 -1.97
C ASP A 225 11.26 -28.01 -2.73
N GLU A 226 11.40 -26.68 -2.76
CA GLU A 226 12.54 -26.00 -3.37
C GLU A 226 13.85 -26.29 -2.64
N MET A 227 13.84 -26.32 -1.30
CA MET A 227 14.99 -26.71 -0.49
C MET A 227 15.34 -28.19 -0.69
N ALA A 228 14.38 -29.09 -0.76
CA ALA A 228 14.61 -30.52 -1.03
C ALA A 228 15.24 -30.74 -2.41
N ARG A 229 14.79 -30.00 -3.44
CA ARG A 229 15.38 -30.04 -4.79
C ARG A 229 16.80 -29.47 -4.84
N GLN A 230 17.11 -28.46 -4.03
CA GLN A 230 18.47 -27.91 -3.92
C GLN A 230 19.41 -28.78 -3.09
N SER A 231 18.88 -29.55 -2.13
CA SER A 231 19.65 -30.41 -1.22
C SER A 231 19.99 -31.79 -1.79
N GLY A 232 19.30 -32.22 -2.85
CA GLY A 232 19.46 -33.54 -3.46
C GLY A 232 19.91 -33.50 -4.91
N PHE A 233 21.19 -33.17 -5.17
CA PHE A 233 21.98 -33.73 -6.29
C PHE A 233 23.48 -33.38 -6.15
N ARG A 234 24.23 -34.25 -5.47
CA ARG A 234 25.44 -34.87 -6.03
C ARG A 234 25.59 -36.27 -5.43
#